data_AF-A0A1R2C7E3-F1
#
_entry.id   AF-A0A1R2C7E3-F1
#
_cell.length_a   1.000
_cell.length_b   1.000
_cell.length_c   1.000
_cell.angle_alpha   90.00
_cell.angle_beta   90.00
_cell.angle_gamma   90.00
#
_symmetry.space_group_name_H-M   'P 1'
#
loop_
_entity.id
_entity.type
_entity.pdbx_description
1 polymer ?
#
loop_
_entity_poly.entity_id
_entity_poly.type
_entity_poly.pdbx_seq_one_letter_code
_entity_poly.pdbx_strand_id
1 'polypeptide(L)'
;MSGSDIRNLHDEGIQVRVDLDPHAQMHHKFCVIDDYILITGSFNWTKQAVGKNQENLVVMDDPVLARMYTEEFNRMWEAFSASVDRYLGGVKVIPPAQPVQPVQPIQSVQPVQPVEMVEPAPPVPENENA
;
A
#
# COMPACT_ATOMS: atom_id res chain seq x y z
N MET A 1 2.77 6.11 -21.50
CA MET A 1 3.57 5.05 -20.87
C MET A 1 2.73 4.46 -19.75
N SER A 2 2.01 3.35 -19.99
CA SER A 2 1.35 2.60 -18.92
C SER A 2 1.02 1.22 -19.46
N GLY A 3 1.75 0.21 -18.99
CA GLY A 3 1.46 -1.19 -19.27
C GLY A 3 1.58 -2.08 -18.04
N SER A 4 2.05 -1.53 -16.91
CA SER A 4 2.25 -2.25 -15.65
C SER A 4 1.48 -1.54 -14.55
N ASP A 5 0.64 -2.29 -13.84
CA ASP A 5 -0.16 -1.78 -12.72
C ASP A 5 0.62 -1.80 -11.39
N ILE A 6 1.88 -2.26 -11.38
CA ILE A 6 2.71 -2.40 -10.18
C ILE A 6 2.85 -1.09 -9.40
N ARG A 7 3.00 0.05 -10.10
CA ARG A 7 3.06 1.38 -9.46
C ARG A 7 1.75 1.71 -8.74
N ASN A 8 0.61 1.48 -9.40
CA ASN A 8 -0.69 1.77 -8.81
C ASN A 8 -0.92 0.92 -7.55
N LEU A 9 -0.60 -0.38 -7.60
CA LEU A 9 -0.71 -1.26 -6.44
C LEU A 9 0.16 -0.77 -5.27
N HIS A 10 1.41 -0.40 -5.55
CA HIS A 10 2.32 0.14 -4.54
C HIS A 10 1.80 1.45 -3.93
N ASP A 11 1.30 2.37 -4.77
CA ASP A 11 0.79 3.67 -4.33
C ASP A 11 -0.51 3.54 -3.50
N GLU A 12 -1.30 2.49 -3.73
CA GLU A 12 -2.47 2.09 -2.92
C GLU A 12 -2.08 1.34 -1.63
N GLY A 13 -0.78 1.19 -1.34
CA GLY A 13 -0.28 0.57 -0.11
C GLY A 13 -0.23 -0.95 -0.14
N ILE A 14 -0.44 -1.58 -1.30
CA ILE A 14 -0.22 -3.03 -1.46
C ILE A 14 1.28 -3.29 -1.43
N GLN A 15 1.70 -4.23 -0.59
CA GLN A 15 3.10 -4.59 -0.50
C GLN A 15 3.56 -5.21 -1.81
N VAL A 16 4.66 -4.68 -2.33
CA VAL A 16 5.28 -5.16 -3.56
C VAL A 16 6.76 -5.39 -3.29
N ARG A 17 7.30 -6.49 -3.82
CA ARG A 17 8.74 -6.74 -3.88
C ARG A 17 9.16 -7.03 -5.31
N VAL A 18 10.38 -6.64 -5.63
CA VAL A 18 10.93 -6.71 -6.98
C VAL A 18 12.29 -7.38 -6.96
N ASP A 19 12.51 -8.24 -7.95
CA ASP A 19 13.85 -8.76 -8.24
C ASP A 19 14.67 -7.64 -8.87
N LEU A 20 15.80 -7.33 -8.24
CA LEU A 20 16.74 -6.29 -8.70
C LEU A 20 18.03 -6.90 -9.27
N ASP A 21 18.14 -8.23 -9.35
CA ASP A 21 19.27 -8.87 -9.99
C ASP A 21 19.24 -8.61 -11.50
N PRO A 22 20.23 -7.88 -12.07
CA PRO A 22 20.26 -7.58 -13.49
C PRO A 22 20.52 -8.82 -14.38
N HIS A 23 20.87 -9.96 -13.78
CA HIS A 23 21.17 -11.21 -14.46
C HIS A 23 20.05 -12.26 -14.34
N ALA A 24 19.04 -12.00 -13.50
CA ALA A 24 17.89 -12.88 -13.33
C ALA A 24 16.60 -12.25 -13.88
N GLN A 25 15.63 -13.11 -14.21
CA GLN A 25 14.30 -12.66 -14.63
C GLN A 25 13.23 -13.39 -13.83
N MET A 26 12.41 -12.61 -13.13
CA MET A 26 11.20 -13.11 -12.47
C MET A 26 10.13 -13.45 -13.52
N HIS A 27 10.20 -14.66 -14.07
CA HIS A 27 9.34 -15.10 -15.18
C HIS A 27 8.14 -15.97 -14.74
N HIS A 28 7.98 -16.17 -13.43
CA HIS A 28 6.84 -16.88 -12.86
C HIS A 28 5.54 -16.09 -13.07
N LYS A 29 4.47 -16.83 -13.37
CA LYS A 29 3.12 -16.30 -13.60
C LYS A 29 2.15 -17.17 -12.83
N PHE A 30 1.98 -16.85 -11.56
CA PHE A 30 1.04 -17.54 -10.69
C PHE A 30 0.42 -16.59 -9.68
N CYS A 31 -0.70 -17.01 -9.10
CA CYS A 31 -1.37 -16.38 -7.98
C CYS A 31 -1.86 -17.47 -7.04
N VAL A 32 -1.69 -17.25 -5.74
CA VAL A 32 -2.29 -18.08 -4.70
C VAL A 32 -3.30 -17.24 -3.94
N ILE A 33 -4.49 -17.80 -3.72
CA ILE A 33 -5.56 -17.17 -2.95
C ILE A 33 -5.89 -18.08 -1.77
N ASP A 34 -5.81 -17.52 -0.56
CA ASP A 34 -6.16 -18.18 0.71
C ASP A 34 -5.46 -19.53 0.95
N ASP A 35 -4.25 -19.73 0.41
CA ASP A 35 -3.50 -20.99 0.43
C ASP A 35 -4.30 -22.20 -0.11
N TYR A 36 -5.28 -21.92 -0.97
CA TYR A 36 -6.27 -22.90 -1.42
C TYR A 36 -6.42 -22.91 -2.94
N ILE A 37 -6.62 -21.75 -3.56
CA ILE A 37 -6.72 -21.64 -5.01
C ILE A 37 -5.35 -21.30 -5.59
N LEU A 38 -4.90 -22.10 -6.55
CA LEU A 38 -3.72 -21.83 -7.36
C LEU A 38 -4.15 -21.48 -8.79
N ILE A 39 -3.69 -20.32 -9.26
CA ILE A 39 -3.80 -19.89 -10.65
C ILE A 39 -2.38 -19.87 -11.24
N THR A 40 -2.13 -20.54 -12.36
CA THR A 40 -0.80 -20.58 -12.99
C THR A 40 -0.88 -20.84 -14.49
N GLY A 41 0.21 -20.62 -15.23
CA GLY A 41 0.30 -20.92 -16.66
C GLY A 41 1.32 -20.07 -17.40
N SER A 42 1.17 -19.96 -18.72
CA SER A 42 1.97 -19.04 -19.55
C SER A 42 1.43 -17.60 -19.52
N PHE A 43 0.18 -17.42 -19.07
CA PHE A 43 -0.58 -16.19 -19.16
C PHE A 43 0.04 -15.02 -18.39
N ASN A 44 0.45 -13.97 -19.12
CA ASN A 44 0.78 -12.67 -18.55
C ASN A 44 -0.50 -11.86 -18.29
N TRP A 45 -0.63 -11.17 -17.16
CA TRP A 45 -1.78 -10.28 -16.90
C TRP A 45 -1.72 -8.99 -17.72
N THR A 46 -1.88 -9.11 -19.04
CA THR A 46 -1.81 -8.00 -20.01
C THR A 46 -2.97 -8.10 -20.99
N LYS A 47 -3.37 -6.95 -21.56
CA LYS A 47 -4.43 -6.90 -22.59
C LYS A 47 -4.12 -7.76 -23.81
N GLN A 48 -2.84 -7.92 -24.16
CA GLN A 48 -2.44 -8.73 -25.32
C GLN A 48 -2.60 -10.24 -25.04
N ALA A 49 -2.27 -10.69 -23.83
CA ALA A 49 -2.48 -12.08 -23.44
C ALA A 49 -3.95 -12.48 -23.45
N VAL A 50 -4.85 -11.56 -23.06
CA VAL A 50 -6.31 -11.78 -23.08
C VAL A 50 -6.85 -11.98 -24.51
N GLY A 51 -6.37 -11.18 -25.47
CA GLY A 51 -7.06 -11.03 -26.76
C GLY A 51 -6.30 -11.51 -28.00
N LYS A 52 -5.00 -11.79 -27.90
CA LYS A 52 -4.16 -12.06 -29.08
C LYS A 52 -3.18 -13.21 -28.92
N ASN A 53 -2.53 -13.33 -27.77
CA ASN A 53 -1.54 -14.38 -27.59
C ASN A 53 -2.22 -15.74 -27.39
N GLN A 54 -1.55 -16.80 -27.83
CA GLN A 54 -1.91 -18.16 -27.46
C GLN A 54 -1.27 -18.46 -26.11
N GLU A 55 -2.09 -18.45 -25.05
CA GLU A 55 -1.65 -18.60 -23.67
C GLU A 55 -2.52 -19.65 -22.98
N ASN A 56 -2.00 -20.26 -21.91
CA ASN A 56 -2.79 -21.11 -21.02
C ASN A 56 -2.93 -20.47 -19.64
N LEU A 57 -4.10 -20.69 -19.02
CA LEU A 57 -4.38 -20.38 -17.64
C LEU A 57 -5.02 -21.61 -17.00
N VAL A 58 -4.44 -22.09 -15.91
CA VAL A 58 -4.93 -23.23 -15.14
C VAL A 58 -5.33 -22.70 -13.77
N VAL A 59 -6.54 -23.05 -13.35
CA VAL A 59 -7.08 -22.75 -12.02
C VAL A 59 -7.33 -24.08 -11.32
N MET A 60 -6.76 -24.25 -10.13
CA MET A 60 -6.85 -25.45 -9.33
C MET A 60 -7.25 -25.10 -7.90
N ASP A 61 -8.06 -25.96 -7.30
CA ASP A 61 -8.50 -25.93 -5.89
C ASP A 61 -7.78 -27.01 -5.07
N ASP A 62 -6.50 -27.23 -5.37
CA ASP A 62 -5.64 -28.20 -4.68
C ASP A 62 -4.80 -27.48 -3.60
N PRO A 63 -5.11 -27.67 -2.29
CA PRO A 63 -4.40 -26.99 -1.21
C PRO A 63 -2.95 -27.44 -1.06
N VAL A 64 -2.62 -28.67 -1.50
CA VAL A 64 -1.24 -29.18 -1.42
C VAL A 64 -0.39 -28.41 -2.42
N LEU A 65 -0.85 -28.30 -3.67
CA LEU A 65 -0.16 -27.52 -4.69
C LEU A 65 -0.13 -26.02 -4.36
N ALA A 66 -1.24 -25.47 -3.87
CA ALA A 66 -1.30 -24.07 -3.45
C ALA A 66 -0.24 -23.75 -2.39
N ARG A 67 -0.10 -24.60 -1.36
CA ARG A 67 0.93 -24.44 -0.33
C ARG A 67 2.35 -24.48 -0.87
N MET A 68 2.65 -25.40 -1.79
CA MET A 68 3.99 -25.47 -2.41
C MET A 68 4.33 -24.18 -3.17
N TYR A 69 3.35 -23.56 -3.85
CA TYR A 69 3.53 -22.27 -4.50
C TYR A 69 3.62 -21.11 -3.51
N THR A 70 2.87 -21.16 -2.39
CA THR A 70 3.01 -20.19 -1.28
C THR A 70 4.42 -20.25 -0.68
N GLU A 71 4.97 -21.43 -0.46
CA GLU A 71 6.34 -21.61 0.05
C GLU A 71 7.37 -20.97 -0.89
N GLU A 72 7.24 -21.21 -2.19
CA GLU A 72 8.12 -20.60 -3.20
C GLU A 72 7.94 -19.08 -3.28
N PHE A 73 6.70 -18.58 -3.19
CA PHE A 73 6.42 -17.16 -3.10
C PHE A 73 7.11 -16.53 -1.87
N ASN A 74 6.99 -17.15 -0.70
CA ASN A 74 7.60 -16.66 0.53
C ASN A 74 9.14 -16.66 0.45
N ARG A 75 9.73 -17.71 -0.14
CA ARG A 75 11.17 -17.77 -0.38
C ARG A 75 11.64 -16.60 -1.27
N MET A 76 10.93 -16.33 -2.36
CA MET A 76 11.22 -15.18 -3.22
C MET A 76 10.95 -13.84 -2.52
N TRP A 77 9.88 -13.77 -1.73
CA TRP A 77 9.51 -12.58 -0.97
C TRP A 77 10.64 -12.18 -0.04
N GLU A 78 11.18 -13.11 0.73
CA GLU A 78 12.32 -12.88 1.62
C GLU A 78 13.58 -12.44 0.86
N ALA A 79 13.82 -12.99 -0.33
CA ALA A 79 15.00 -12.68 -1.15
C ALA A 79 14.91 -11.33 -1.89
N PHE A 80 13.71 -10.92 -2.30
CA PHE A 80 13.52 -9.74 -3.16
C PHE A 80 13.46 -8.43 -2.39
N SER A 81 13.78 -7.34 -3.10
CA SER A 81 13.86 -6.02 -2.50
C SER A 81 12.48 -5.40 -2.33
N ALA A 82 12.26 -4.78 -1.17
CA ALA A 82 11.13 -3.85 -0.97
C ALA A 82 11.37 -2.47 -1.62
N SER A 83 12.53 -2.23 -2.26
CA SER A 83 12.87 -0.95 -2.89
C SER A 83 12.17 -0.74 -4.24
N VAL A 84 10.84 -0.79 -4.26
CA VAL A 84 10.03 -0.68 -5.48
C VAL A 84 10.22 0.67 -6.16
N ASP A 85 10.38 1.75 -5.39
CA ASP A 85 10.72 3.10 -5.91
C ASP A 85 11.98 3.12 -6.78
N ARG A 86 13.00 2.35 -6.38
CA ARG A 86 14.25 2.20 -7.14
C ARG A 86 13.98 1.48 -8.47
N TYR A 87 13.15 0.45 -8.46
CA TYR A 87 12.76 -0.29 -9.67
C TYR A 87 11.92 0.55 -10.63
N LEU A 88 11.02 1.37 -10.08
CA LEU A 88 10.13 2.25 -10.84
C LEU A 88 10.81 3.54 -11.32
N GLY A 89 12.10 3.75 -11.03
CA GLY A 89 12.90 4.85 -11.54
C GLY A 89 12.63 6.21 -10.90
N GLY A 90 12.09 6.27 -9.67
CA GLY A 90 11.81 7.53 -8.99
C GLY A 90 11.76 7.41 -7.47
N VAL A 91 12.57 8.21 -6.77
CA VAL A 91 12.60 8.27 -5.30
C VAL A 91 11.36 8.99 -4.77
N LYS A 92 10.55 8.32 -3.95
CA LYS A 92 10.12 8.86 -2.65
C LYS A 92 9.72 7.72 -1.71
N VAL A 93 10.70 7.29 -0.90
CA VAL A 93 10.52 6.32 0.19
C VAL A 93 9.36 6.79 1.08
N ILE A 94 8.22 6.10 1.00
CA ILE A 94 7.20 6.16 2.04
C ILE A 94 7.63 5.10 3.06
N PRO A 95 8.03 5.47 4.29
CA PRO A 95 8.38 4.48 5.29
C PRO A 95 7.18 3.55 5.54
N PRO A 96 7.40 2.26 5.86
CA PRO A 96 6.32 1.37 6.24
C PRO A 96 5.52 2.07 7.35
N ALA A 97 4.21 2.16 7.18
CA ALA A 97 3.33 2.71 8.20
C ALA A 97 3.68 1.99 9.51
N GLN A 98 4.20 2.75 10.49
CA GLN A 98 4.43 2.17 11.80
C GLN A 98 3.10 1.62 12.31
N PRO A 99 3.09 0.49 13.05
CA PRO A 99 1.89 0.05 13.74
C PRO A 99 1.31 1.24 14.48
N VAL A 100 0.06 1.58 14.19
CA VAL A 100 -0.64 2.61 14.96
C VAL A 100 -0.54 2.22 16.42
N GLN A 101 0.17 3.01 17.22
CA GLN A 101 0.21 2.74 18.65
C GLN A 101 -1.23 2.79 19.17
N PRO A 102 -1.62 1.92 20.10
CA PRO A 102 -2.92 2.02 20.74
C PRO A 102 -3.08 3.45 21.24
N VAL A 103 -4.14 4.12 20.77
CA VAL A 103 -4.46 5.46 21.26
C VAL A 103 -4.68 5.30 22.76
N GLN A 104 -3.88 6.00 23.56
CA GLN A 104 -4.10 6.02 25.00
C GLN A 104 -5.55 6.49 25.23
N PRO A 105 -6.27 5.93 26.22
CA PRO A 105 -7.59 6.41 26.57
C PRO A 105 -7.52 7.93 26.74
N ILE A 106 -8.44 8.64 26.07
CA ILE A 106 -8.54 10.10 26.20
C ILE A 106 -8.69 10.37 27.70
N GLN A 107 -7.75 11.09 28.31
CA GLN A 107 -7.89 11.49 29.70
C GLN A 107 -9.15 12.33 29.82
N SER A 108 -9.94 12.07 30.86
CA SER A 108 -11.11 12.87 31.17
C SER A 108 -10.72 14.34 31.22
N VAL A 109 -11.27 15.12 30.29
CA VAL A 109 -11.11 16.57 30.29
C VAL A 109 -11.73 17.09 31.58
N GLN A 110 -10.92 17.80 32.38
CA GLN A 110 -11.44 18.56 33.51
C GLN A 110 -12.45 19.60 32.98
N PRO A 111 -13.55 19.87 33.70
CA PRO A 111 -14.50 20.91 33.31
C PRO A 111 -13.76 22.22 33.06
N VAL A 112 -14.04 22.87 31.94
CA VAL A 112 -13.52 24.20 31.64
C VAL A 112 -14.01 25.14 32.75
N GLN A 113 -13.10 25.89 33.38
CA GLN A 113 -13.52 26.87 34.38
C GLN A 113 -14.44 27.91 33.72
N PRO A 114 -15.48 28.40 34.43
CA PRO A 114 -16.34 29.46 33.91
C PRO A 114 -15.48 30.67 33.51
N VAL A 115 -15.73 31.20 32.32
CA VAL A 115 -15.08 32.44 31.87
C VAL A 115 -15.53 33.56 32.81
N GLU A 116 -14.59 34.18 33.52
CA GLU A 116 -14.89 35.40 34.26
C GLU A 116 -15.34 36.48 33.29
N MET A 117 -16.50 37.08 33.59
CA MET A 117 -17.04 38.19 32.82
C MET A 117 -16.07 39.36 32.93
N VAL A 118 -15.38 39.69 31.84
CA VAL A 118 -14.56 40.90 31.77
C VAL A 118 -15.52 42.10 31.84
N GLU A 119 -15.31 42.99 32.80
CA GLU A 119 -16.09 44.23 32.90
C GLU A 119 -16.03 45.00 31.58
N PRO A 120 -17.15 45.62 31.13
CA PRO A 120 -17.17 46.36 29.89
C PRO A 120 -16.15 47.50 29.94
N ALA A 121 -15.43 47.69 28.83
CA ALA A 121 -14.47 48.78 28.70
C ALA A 121 -15.15 50.13 28.96
N PRO A 122 -14.47 51.08 29.62
CA PRO A 122 -15.02 52.41 29.85
C PRO A 122 -15.33 53.11 28.51
N PRO A 123 -16.33 54.00 28.47
CA PRO A 123 -16.73 54.68 27.25
C PRO A 123 -15.58 55.52 26.68
N VAL A 124 -15.44 55.47 25.36
CA VAL A 124 -14.44 56.26 24.61
C VAL A 124 -14.86 57.74 24.72
N PRO A 125 -13.95 58.67 25.05
CA PRO A 125 -14.29 60.10 25.11
C PRO A 125 -14.67 60.61 23.71
N GLU A 126 -15.83 61.28 23.63
CA GLU A 126 -16.29 61.92 22.40
C GLU A 126 -15.35 63.08 22.03
N ASN A 127 -14.82 63.03 20.82
CA ASN A 127 -14.07 64.11 20.21
C ASN A 127 -15.06 65.20 19.75
N GLU A 128 -15.24 66.24 20.57
CA GLU A 128 -15.77 67.53 20.12
C GLU A 128 -14.65 68.31 19.43
N ASN A 129 -14.61 68.26 18.09
CA ASN A 129 -14.05 69.32 17.24
C ASN A 129 -14.52 69.09 15.79
N ALA A 130 -15.61 69.79 15.44
CA ALA A 130 -16.05 70.05 14.08
C ALA A 130 -15.42 71.34 13.53
#